data_AF-A0A258F3T5-F1
#
_entry.id   AF-A0A258F3T5-F1
#
_cell.length_a   1.000
_cell.length_b   1.000
_cell.length_c   1.000
_cell.angle_alpha   90.00
_cell.angle_beta   90.00
_cell.angle_gamma   90.00
#
_symmetry.space_group_name_H-M   'P 1'
#
loop_
_entity.id
_entity.type
_entity.pdbx_description
1 polymer ?
#
loop_
_entity_poly.entity_id
_entity_poly.type
_entity_poly.pdbx_seq_one_letter_code
_entity_poly.pdbx_strand_id
1 'polypeptide(L)' 'MILVEHGPGGGPALFAAPRMVIAAWTRAEVRPALAKAEAARAAGAWLAGYVAYEVGYALEPRLA' A
#
# COMPACT_ATOMS: atom_id res chain seq x y z
N MET A 1 -1.23 -10.10 -9.24
CA MET A 1 0.21 -9.86 -9.51
C MET A 1 0.39 -8.39 -9.85
N ILE A 2 1.51 -7.77 -9.50
CA ILE A 2 1.76 -6.34 -9.73
C ILE A 2 3.18 -6.19 -10.26
N LEU A 3 3.36 -5.61 -11.45
CA LEU A 3 4.66 -5.26 -11.99
C LEU A 3 5.03 -3.85 -11.55
N VAL A 4 6.23 -3.67 -11.03
CA VAL A 4 6.79 -2.36 -10.67
C VAL A 4 8.07 -2.17 -11.47
N GLU A 5 8.10 -1.15 -12.33
CA GLU A 5 9.24 -0.85 -13.23
C GLU A 5 10.53 -0.51 -12.47
N HIS A 6 10.41 0.03 -11.26
CA HIS A 6 11.51 0.43 -10.39
C HIS A 6 11.49 -0.40 -9.10
N GLY A 7 11.58 -1.71 -9.24
CA GLY A 7 11.52 -2.67 -8.14
C GLY A 7 12.85 -2.85 -7.39
N PRO A 8 12.90 -3.81 -6.45
CA PRO A 8 14.11 -4.20 -5.76
C PRO A 8 15.21 -4.57 -6.76
N GLY A 9 16.36 -3.89 -6.72
CA GLY A 9 17.46 -4.06 -7.67
C GLY A 9 17.55 -3.00 -8.76
N GLY A 10 16.67 -2.00 -8.77
CA GLY A 10 16.76 -0.84 -9.68
C GLY A 10 16.20 -1.07 -11.08
N GLY A 11 15.41 -2.13 -11.28
CA GLY A 11 14.75 -2.44 -12.55
C GLY A 11 13.40 -3.13 -12.33
N PRO A 12 12.75 -3.60 -13.41
CA PRO A 12 11.40 -4.16 -13.33
C PRO A 12 11.34 -5.41 -12.45
N ALA A 13 10.38 -5.44 -11.53
CA ALA A 13 10.14 -6.58 -10.65
C ALA A 13 8.65 -6.95 -10.58
N LEU A 14 8.36 -8.23 -10.76
CA LEU A 14 7.02 -8.77 -10.61
C LEU A 14 6.77 -9.21 -9.16
N PHE A 15 5.81 -8.57 -8.51
CA PHE A 15 5.29 -8.96 -7.21
C PHE A 15 4.18 -10.01 -7.39
N ALA A 16 4.49 -11.23 -6.97
CA ALA A 16 3.58 -12.37 -6.93
C ALA A 16 3.74 -13.14 -5.60
N ALA A 17 2.74 -13.91 -5.22
CA ALA A 17 2.72 -14.69 -3.96
C ALA A 17 3.06 -13.83 -2.71
N PRO A 18 2.18 -12.87 -2.33
CA PRO A 18 2.45 -11.99 -1.20
C PRO A 18 2.51 -12.77 0.12
N ARG A 19 3.45 -12.39 1.00
CA ARG A 19 3.52 -12.90 2.38
C ARG A 19 2.34 -12.42 3.24
N MET A 20 1.79 -11.27 2.90
CA MET A 20 0.66 -10.63 3.57
C MET A 20 -0.09 -9.74 2.57
N VAL A 21 -1.41 -9.69 2.67
CA VAL A 21 -2.26 -8.73 1.94
C VAL A 21 -2.79 -7.71 2.93
N ILE A 22 -2.61 -6.43 2.63
CA ILE A 22 -3.18 -5.31 3.38
C ILE A 22 -4.28 -4.69 2.49
N ALA A 23 -5.50 -4.65 3.00
CA ALA A 23 -6.65 -4.06 2.30
C ALA A 23 -7.46 -3.18 3.26
N ALA A 24 -8.08 -2.14 2.70
CA ALA A 24 -9.05 -1.28 3.37
C ALA A 24 -10.24 -1.10 2.43
N TRP A 25 -11.45 -1.37 2.92
CA TRP A 25 -12.71 -1.30 2.18
C TRP A 25 -13.59 -0.16 2.68
N THR A 26 -13.34 0.33 3.88
CA THR A 26 -14.05 1.46 4.49
C THR A 26 -13.09 2.60 4.82
N ARG A 27 -13.65 3.81 4.96
CA ARG A 27 -12.90 5.01 5.34
C ARG A 27 -12.11 4.82 6.65
N ALA A 28 -12.69 4.16 7.63
CA ALA A 28 -12.07 3.94 8.94
C ALA A 28 -10.86 2.98 8.87
N GLU A 29 -10.80 2.10 7.87
CA GLU A 29 -9.72 1.13 7.70
C GLU A 29 -8.48 1.71 7.02
N VAL A 30 -8.60 2.85 6.34
CA VAL A 30 -7.50 3.47 5.57
C VAL A 30 -6.28 3.74 6.44
N ARG A 31 -6.43 4.47 7.56
CA ARG A 31 -5.29 4.82 8.42
C ARG A 31 -4.63 3.58 9.03
N PRO A 32 -5.38 2.62 9.62
CA PRO A 32 -4.81 1.35 10.07
C PRO A 32 -4.09 0.56 8.98
N ALA A 33 -4.64 0.51 7.76
CA ALA A 33 -4.01 -0.19 6.63
C ALA A 33 -2.68 0.46 6.23
N LEU A 34 -2.64 1.79 6.11
CA LEU A 34 -1.40 2.52 5.82
C LEU A 34 -0.36 2.35 6.93
N ALA A 35 -0.78 2.33 8.20
CA ALA A 35 0.14 2.06 9.32
C ALA A 35 0.74 0.64 9.25
N LYS A 36 -0.06 -0.38 8.89
CA LYS A 36 0.44 -1.75 8.67
C LYS A 36 1.41 -1.82 7.49
N ALA A 37 1.12 -1.11 6.41
CA ALA A 37 1.98 -1.04 5.24
C ALA A 37 3.32 -0.41 5.61
N GLU A 38 3.30 0.72 6.32
CA GLU A 38 4.50 1.40 6.79
C GLU A 38 5.33 0.54 7.75
N ALA A 39 4.69 -0.17 8.69
CA ALA A 39 5.39 -1.09 9.58
C ALA A 39 6.08 -2.23 8.81
N ALA A 40 5.41 -2.80 7.80
CA ALA A 40 6.02 -3.83 6.95
C ALA A 40 7.22 -3.28 6.16
N ARG A 41 7.08 -2.07 5.60
CA ARG A 41 8.17 -1.36 4.90
C ARG A 41 9.36 -1.11 5.82
N ALA A 42 9.11 -0.61 7.04
CA ALA A 42 10.14 -0.37 8.05
C ALA A 42 10.85 -1.66 8.50
N ALA A 43 10.16 -2.80 8.46
CA ALA A 43 10.73 -4.12 8.71
C ALA A 43 11.50 -4.70 7.50
N GLY A 44 11.68 -3.94 6.42
CA GLY A 44 12.43 -4.34 5.23
C GLY A 44 11.60 -5.05 4.16
N ALA A 45 10.27 -5.12 4.30
CA ALA A 45 9.42 -5.63 3.25
C ALA A 45 9.26 -4.61 2.12
N TRP A 46 9.06 -5.12 0.90
CA TRP A 46 8.61 -4.30 -0.22
C TRP A 46 7.09 -4.34 -0.32
N LEU A 47 6.51 -3.21 -0.73
CA LEU A 47 5.08 -3.07 -0.94
C LEU A 47 4.81 -2.88 -2.43
N ALA A 48 3.79 -3.56 -2.93
CA ALA A 48 3.25 -3.34 -4.27
C ALA A 48 1.73 -3.37 -4.17
N GLY A 49 1.07 -2.39 -4.76
CA GLY A 49 -0.35 -2.15 -4.58
C GLY A 49 -0.81 -0.89 -5.29
N TYR A 50 -2.08 -0.54 -5.07
CA TYR A 50 -2.67 0.73 -5.46
C TYR A 50 -3.49 1.28 -4.30
N VAL A 51 -3.74 2.58 -4.34
CA VAL A 51 -4.71 3.25 -3.49
C VAL A 51 -5.70 3.97 -4.39
N ALA A 52 -6.98 3.92 -4.04
CA ALA A 52 -8.02 4.62 -4.79
C ALA A 52 -7.92 6.14 -4.56
N TYR A 53 -8.41 6.93 -5.51
CA TYR A 53 -8.38 8.40 -5.40
C TYR A 53 -9.14 8.90 -4.16
N GLU A 54 -10.22 8.21 -3.83
CA GLU A 54 -11.14 8.47 -2.71
C GLU A 54 -10.49 8.32 -1.33
N VAL A 55 -9.31 7.69 -1.26
CA VAL A 55 -8.51 7.63 -0.03
C VAL A 55 -8.20 9.03 0.51
N GLY A 56 -8.13 10.05 -0.36
CA GLY A 56 -7.97 11.45 0.06
C GLY A 56 -9.01 11.91 1.09
N TYR A 57 -10.28 11.50 0.95
CA TYR A 57 -11.37 11.83 1.87
C TYR A 57 -11.20 11.20 3.28
N ALA A 58 -10.41 10.12 3.38
CA ALA A 58 -10.07 9.49 4.66
C ALA A 58 -8.89 10.19 5.36
N LEU A 59 -8.02 10.85 4.61
CA LEU A 59 -6.76 11.41 5.10
C LEU A 59 -6.82 12.90 5.40
N GLU A 60 -7.63 13.67 4.66
CA GLU A 60 -7.78 15.11 4.82
C GLU A 60 -9.13 15.46 5.47
N PRO A 61 -9.16 15.89 6.74
CA PRO A 61 -10.40 16.25 7.43
C PRO A 61 -11.23 17.33 6.73
N ARG A 62 -10.61 18.23 5.96
CA ARG A 62 -11.31 19.30 5.23
C ARG A 62 -12.03 18.82 3.97
N LEU A 63 -11.73 17.61 3.51
CA LEU A 63 -12.38 16.94 2.38
C LEU A 63 -13.43 15.90 2.84
N ALA A 64 -13.59 15.74 4.16
CA ALA A 64 -14.41 14.71 4.78
C ALA A 64 -15.92 14.93 4.65
#